data_AF-A0A4Z0GYE7-F1
#
_entry.id   AF-A0A4Z0GYE7-F1
#
_cell.length_a   1.000
_cell.length_b   1.000
_cell.length_c   1.000
_cell.angle_alpha   90.00
_cell.angle_beta   90.00
_cell.angle_gamma   90.00
#
_symmetry.space_group_name_H-M   'P 1'
#
loop_
_entity.id
_entity.type
_entity.pdbx_description
1 polymer ?
#
loop_
_entity_poly.entity_id
_entity_poly.type
_entity_poly.pdbx_seq_one_letter_code
_entity_poly.pdbx_strand_id
1 'polypeptide(L)'
;MKSVKKYTGHFIIIVLLAVVSFPLATFAGEKEERMMIGFENSIDLTVLEGKPHQLIHTYDNINAISVNMDTSYINELRNTPKVAWVEKDRKVNATQQKKSWGYEATGVTTSNSLSLSGDGVKVAVIDTGIHQDHPDLNIAGGVNFVEDGKSYEDDNGHGTHVAGIINAQDNGIGTVGVAPAAQLYAVKSLDADGIGNQTDVIAGIEWAIDHDVDIINLSLTSPYPSKTLKTMVDKAHDAGVFIVAASGNDRTGDGQLTDDVMFPGRYDNVISVGAVTEEKKKASYSYQGESLDFVAPGDQIYSTYIGENSSAYTYLSGTSMSSPYVAGALALYQELYPEYTDEEIKGLLIEQAEDLGKEGRDDSYGDGLVHSPTSYFTDITYSDWYLDFVNDLSEKEWITGYPDDTFRPEKEITRQEVVTLVGRSLDLDGKKRGANFEDVHAWNYGSGFIDSAEDEGILTGYPDGTFRPNESITRGDVALIIYRAFDVEKSEGQDFKDVIDSRYYSEAIQSLAKEEILTGYRGGEEFKPEDPITRAEFSTILSKTVDPELR
;
A
#
# COMPACT_ATOMS: atom_id res chain seq x y z
N MET A 1 -52.44 -55.41 7.45
CA MET A 1 -53.42 -56.25 8.18
C MET A 1 -52.70 -57.40 8.88
N LYS A 2 -52.75 -57.45 10.23
CA LYS A 2 -52.34 -58.54 11.16
C LYS A 2 -50.83 -58.90 11.18
N SER A 3 -50.11 -59.16 12.28
CA SER A 3 -50.38 -59.40 13.72
C SER A 3 -49.02 -59.37 14.47
N VAL A 4 -48.81 -58.51 15.48
CA VAL A 4 -48.77 -58.76 16.96
C VAL A 4 -47.85 -59.89 17.49
N LYS A 5 -46.92 -59.53 18.40
CA LYS A 5 -46.66 -60.11 19.75
C LYS A 5 -45.64 -59.24 20.51
N LYS A 6 -46.05 -58.50 21.56
CA LYS A 6 -46.01 -58.79 23.02
C LYS A 6 -44.61 -58.80 23.64
N TYR A 7 -44.34 -57.89 24.59
CA TYR A 7 -43.63 -58.11 25.87
C TYR A 7 -43.98 -56.94 26.83
N THR A 8 -44.84 -57.19 27.82
CA THR A 8 -44.56 -57.29 29.27
C THR A 8 -44.14 -55.98 29.94
N GLY A 9 -45.06 -55.42 30.73
CA GLY A 9 -44.89 -54.16 31.43
C GLY A 9 -44.04 -54.23 32.69
N HIS A 10 -43.66 -53.06 33.18
CA HIS A 10 -43.26 -52.82 34.57
C HIS A 10 -43.89 -51.50 35.03
N PHE A 11 -44.59 -51.60 36.15
CA PHE A 11 -45.09 -50.52 36.98
C PHE A 11 -43.90 -49.69 37.49
N ILE A 12 -43.89 -48.37 37.30
CA ILE A 12 -43.02 -47.48 38.06
C ILE A 12 -43.87 -46.39 38.72
N ILE A 13 -43.66 -46.32 40.03
CA ILE A 13 -44.33 -45.52 41.04
C ILE A 13 -44.08 -44.03 40.78
N ILE A 14 -45.14 -43.24 40.77
CA ILE A 14 -45.09 -41.77 40.80
C ILE A 14 -44.67 -41.36 42.22
N VAL A 15 -43.45 -40.83 42.36
CA VAL A 15 -43.01 -40.13 43.58
C VAL A 15 -43.15 -38.63 43.33
N LEU A 16 -44.07 -38.01 44.05
CA LEU A 16 -44.21 -36.55 44.17
C LEU A 16 -42.95 -36.00 44.84
N LEU A 17 -42.15 -35.22 44.12
CA LEU A 17 -41.01 -34.48 44.69
C LEU A 17 -41.48 -33.04 44.97
N ALA A 18 -41.60 -32.72 46.26
CA ALA A 18 -41.86 -31.37 46.74
C ALA A 18 -40.66 -30.46 46.44
N VAL A 19 -40.90 -29.40 45.67
CA VAL A 19 -39.90 -28.35 45.40
C VAL A 19 -39.83 -27.44 46.61
N VAL A 20 -38.79 -27.60 47.43
CA VAL A 20 -38.40 -26.60 48.45
C VAL A 20 -37.51 -25.58 47.75
N SER A 21 -38.02 -24.36 47.59
CA SER A 21 -37.29 -23.22 47.05
C SER A 21 -36.47 -22.58 48.18
N PHE A 22 -35.14 -22.60 48.04
CA PHE A 22 -34.25 -21.75 48.84
C PHE A 22 -33.97 -20.44 48.09
N PRO A 23 -33.88 -19.29 48.78
CA PRO A 23 -33.48 -18.04 48.16
C PRO A 23 -31.99 -18.11 47.77
N LEU A 24 -31.68 -17.86 46.50
CA LEU A 24 -30.31 -17.61 46.07
C LEU A 24 -29.85 -16.26 46.62
N ALA A 25 -28.86 -16.29 47.52
CA ALA A 25 -28.00 -15.14 47.76
C ALA A 25 -27.03 -15.05 46.57
N THR A 26 -27.05 -13.93 45.86
CA THR A 26 -26.04 -13.58 44.86
C THR A 26 -24.73 -13.25 45.58
N PHE A 27 -23.75 -14.15 45.52
CA PHE A 27 -22.36 -13.82 45.79
C PHE A 27 -21.77 -13.14 44.56
N ALA A 28 -21.06 -12.02 44.76
CA ALA A 28 -20.21 -11.42 43.74
C ALA A 28 -19.15 -12.45 43.33
N GLY A 29 -19.04 -12.74 42.03
CA GLY A 29 -18.05 -13.69 41.52
C GLY A 29 -16.64 -13.11 41.65
N GLU A 30 -15.79 -13.77 42.44
CA GLU A 30 -14.35 -13.54 42.49
C GLU A 30 -13.77 -13.77 41.08
N LYS A 31 -12.98 -12.80 40.58
CA LYS A 31 -12.44 -12.82 39.22
C LYS A 31 -11.10 -13.53 39.24
N GLU A 32 -11.12 -14.85 39.06
CA GLU A 32 -9.91 -15.64 38.85
C GLU A 32 -9.21 -15.21 37.55
N GLU A 33 -7.91 -14.93 37.63
CA GLU A 33 -7.06 -14.62 36.47
C GLU A 33 -5.76 -15.42 36.53
N ARG A 34 -5.14 -15.63 35.37
CA ARG A 34 -3.84 -16.30 35.25
C ARG A 34 -2.73 -15.31 35.59
N MET A 35 -1.83 -15.72 36.49
CA MET A 35 -0.78 -14.90 37.09
C MET A 35 0.57 -15.62 36.98
N MET A 36 1.64 -14.84 36.91
CA MET A 36 3.03 -15.27 37.04
C MET A 36 3.59 -14.78 38.38
N ILE A 37 4.24 -15.68 39.12
CA ILE A 37 4.87 -15.37 40.41
C ILE A 37 6.33 -15.81 40.34
N GLY A 38 7.26 -14.86 40.50
CA GLY A 38 8.70 -15.11 40.57
C GLY A 38 9.22 -15.10 41.99
N PHE A 39 10.22 -15.93 42.27
CA PHE A 39 10.82 -16.10 43.60
C PHE A 39 12.29 -15.66 43.62
N GLU A 40 12.71 -15.08 44.74
CA GLU A 40 14.07 -14.50 44.90
C GLU A 40 15.21 -15.52 44.71
N ASN A 41 15.03 -16.77 45.17
CA ASN A 41 16.11 -17.77 45.21
C ASN A 41 15.71 -19.14 44.67
N SER A 42 14.53 -19.63 45.07
CA SER A 42 13.99 -20.92 44.68
C SER A 42 12.47 -20.88 44.78
N ILE A 43 11.80 -21.65 43.93
CA ILE A 43 10.33 -21.78 43.98
C ILE A 43 9.90 -22.25 45.37
N ASP A 44 8.98 -21.50 46.00
CA ASP A 44 8.43 -21.83 47.31
C ASP A 44 6.90 -21.76 47.28
N LEU A 45 6.26 -22.92 47.10
CA LEU A 45 4.79 -23.00 46.99
C LEU A 45 4.06 -22.71 48.31
N THR A 46 4.77 -22.60 49.44
CA THR A 46 4.13 -22.26 50.73
C THR A 46 3.51 -20.86 50.73
N VAL A 47 3.94 -19.97 49.83
CA VAL A 47 3.35 -18.62 49.68
C VAL A 47 1.88 -18.66 49.23
N LEU A 48 1.44 -19.78 48.64
CA LEU A 48 0.08 -20.00 48.18
C LEU A 48 -0.82 -20.69 49.22
N GLU A 49 -0.29 -21.08 50.38
CA GLU A 49 -1.09 -21.70 51.44
C GLU A 49 -2.21 -20.76 51.90
N GLY A 50 -3.43 -21.29 52.02
CA GLY A 50 -4.62 -20.52 52.39
C GLY A 50 -5.24 -19.68 51.26
N LYS A 51 -4.67 -19.71 50.05
CA LYS A 51 -5.19 -18.98 48.89
C LYS A 51 -5.75 -19.99 47.88
N PRO A 52 -7.04 -20.01 47.55
CA PRO A 52 -7.56 -20.85 46.48
C PRO A 52 -6.83 -20.56 45.15
N HIS A 53 -6.24 -21.59 44.54
CA HIS A 53 -5.47 -21.47 43.30
C HIS A 53 -5.42 -22.79 42.52
N GLN A 54 -5.13 -22.70 41.24
CA GLN A 54 -4.74 -23.82 40.38
C GLN A 54 -3.33 -23.55 39.83
N LEU A 55 -2.35 -24.36 40.22
CA LEU A 55 -1.02 -24.31 39.63
C LEU A 55 -1.09 -24.80 38.18
N ILE A 56 -0.57 -24.00 37.24
CA ILE A 56 -0.56 -24.30 35.81
C ILE A 56 0.80 -24.83 35.40
N HIS A 57 1.88 -24.14 35.77
CA HIS A 57 3.23 -24.51 35.38
C HIS A 57 4.28 -24.01 36.37
N THR A 58 5.43 -24.69 36.40
CA THR A 58 6.61 -24.32 37.18
C THR A 58 7.79 -24.12 36.23
N TYR A 59 8.49 -23.01 36.36
CA TYR A 59 9.60 -22.60 35.52
C TYR A 59 10.89 -22.59 36.35
N ASP A 60 11.55 -23.75 36.47
CA ASP A 60 12.72 -23.94 37.35
C ASP A 60 13.91 -23.02 37.00
N ASN A 61 14.12 -22.74 35.71
CA ASN A 61 15.25 -21.91 35.24
C ASN A 61 15.16 -20.43 35.65
N ILE A 62 13.96 -19.96 35.99
CA ILE A 62 13.71 -18.57 36.38
C ILE A 62 13.08 -18.46 37.77
N ASN A 63 13.04 -19.58 38.51
CA ASN A 63 12.39 -19.67 39.80
C ASN A 63 10.98 -19.03 39.78
N ALA A 64 10.11 -19.45 38.87
CA ALA A 64 8.78 -18.86 38.74
C ALA A 64 7.67 -19.93 38.59
N ILE A 65 6.43 -19.53 38.80
CA ILE A 65 5.24 -20.35 38.56
C ILE A 65 4.17 -19.56 37.81
N SER A 66 3.33 -20.25 37.04
CA SER A 66 2.06 -19.73 36.56
C SER A 66 0.90 -20.36 37.33
N VAL A 67 -0.03 -19.54 37.81
CA VAL A 67 -1.18 -19.97 38.62
C VAL A 67 -2.45 -19.28 38.14
N ASN A 68 -3.58 -19.97 38.20
CA ASN A 68 -4.90 -19.31 38.12
C ASN A 68 -5.39 -19.07 39.54
N MET A 69 -5.69 -17.83 39.91
CA MET A 69 -6.15 -17.48 41.25
C MET A 69 -6.91 -16.14 41.26
N ASP A 70 -7.60 -15.84 42.37
CA ASP A 70 -8.24 -14.53 42.55
C ASP A 70 -7.18 -13.41 42.64
N THR A 71 -7.40 -12.37 41.84
CA THR A 71 -6.59 -11.14 41.83
C THR A 71 -6.55 -10.39 43.17
N SER A 72 -7.48 -10.65 44.09
CA SER A 72 -7.48 -10.06 45.43
C SER A 72 -6.21 -10.37 46.23
N TYR A 73 -5.51 -11.47 45.94
CA TYR A 73 -4.28 -11.88 46.64
C TYR A 73 -2.99 -11.21 46.12
N ILE A 74 -3.04 -10.43 45.04
CA ILE A 74 -1.84 -9.86 44.38
C ILE A 74 -1.01 -9.00 45.33
N ASN A 75 -1.65 -8.10 46.07
CA ASN A 75 -0.96 -7.18 46.98
C ASN A 75 -0.31 -7.91 48.16
N GLU A 76 -0.92 -9.00 48.64
CA GLU A 76 -0.34 -9.84 49.70
C GLU A 76 0.90 -10.58 49.17
N LEU A 77 0.80 -11.19 47.99
CA LEU A 77 1.89 -11.92 47.37
C LEU A 77 3.09 -11.00 47.07
N ARG A 78 2.86 -9.79 46.58
CA ARG A 78 3.93 -8.78 46.34
C ARG A 78 4.69 -8.37 47.59
N ASN A 79 4.06 -8.46 48.76
CA ASN A 79 4.67 -8.09 50.04
C ASN A 79 5.27 -9.30 50.77
N THR A 80 5.27 -10.49 50.17
CA THR A 80 5.80 -11.70 50.78
C THR A 80 7.32 -11.78 50.58
N PRO A 81 8.15 -11.90 51.64
CA PRO A 81 9.63 -11.79 51.55
C PRO A 81 10.37 -12.77 50.62
N LYS A 82 9.69 -13.79 50.07
CA LYS A 82 10.25 -14.78 49.15
C LYS A 82 9.83 -14.58 47.70
N VAL A 83 8.86 -13.68 47.46
CA VAL A 83 8.31 -13.37 46.15
C VAL A 83 9.03 -12.13 45.62
N ALA A 84 9.67 -12.27 44.47
CA ALA A 84 10.44 -11.21 43.82
C ALA A 84 9.54 -10.35 42.90
N TRP A 85 8.59 -10.97 42.19
CA TRP A 85 7.60 -10.26 41.38
C TRP A 85 6.29 -11.04 41.25
N VAL A 86 5.21 -10.30 41.01
CA VAL A 86 3.88 -10.84 40.67
C VAL A 86 3.29 -10.01 39.54
N GLU A 87 3.02 -10.67 38.42
CA GLU A 87 2.46 -10.06 37.23
C GLU A 87 1.32 -10.90 36.65
N LYS A 88 0.41 -10.24 35.94
CA LYS A 88 -0.65 -10.94 35.22
C LYS A 88 -0.05 -11.64 34.00
N ASP A 89 -0.43 -12.90 33.78
CA ASP A 89 -0.03 -13.62 32.58
C ASP A 89 -0.77 -13.02 31.37
N ARG A 90 -0.01 -12.39 30.47
CA ARG A 90 -0.55 -11.70 29.30
C ARG A 90 -0.74 -12.71 28.18
N LYS A 91 -1.92 -12.70 27.56
CA LYS A 91 -2.17 -13.48 26.34
C LYS A 91 -1.23 -12.98 25.25
N VAL A 92 -0.54 -13.92 24.60
CA VAL A 92 0.16 -13.67 23.33
C VAL A 92 -0.74 -14.14 22.20
N ASN A 93 -0.85 -13.33 21.14
CA ASN A 93 -1.54 -13.71 19.91
C ASN A 93 -0.50 -13.95 18.82
N ALA A 94 -0.74 -14.90 17.92
CA ALA A 94 -0.03 -14.92 16.64
C ALA A 94 -0.49 -13.68 15.85
N THR A 95 0.36 -12.67 15.74
CA THR A 95 0.10 -11.48 14.93
C THR A 95 0.57 -11.77 13.51
N GLN A 96 -0.35 -11.81 12.55
CA GLN A 96 0.00 -11.53 11.16
C GLN A 96 -0.05 -10.01 10.99
N GLN A 97 0.94 -9.45 10.30
CA GLN A 97 0.94 -8.05 9.92
C GLN A 97 -0.36 -7.72 9.16
N LYS A 98 -0.98 -6.60 9.53
CA LYS A 98 -2.24 -6.15 8.95
C LYS A 98 -2.01 -4.88 8.14
N LYS A 99 -2.20 -4.95 6.83
CA LYS A 99 -2.29 -3.75 5.98
C LYS A 99 -3.61 -3.02 6.29
N SER A 100 -3.54 -1.71 6.48
CA SER A 100 -4.76 -0.89 6.58
C SER A 100 -5.50 -0.90 5.24
N TRP A 101 -6.83 -0.74 5.22
CA TRP A 101 -7.58 -0.66 3.96
C TRP A 101 -7.06 0.48 3.06
N GLY A 102 -6.56 1.56 3.68
CA GLY A 102 -5.99 2.69 2.96
C GLY A 102 -4.72 2.34 2.18
N TYR A 103 -3.98 1.31 2.61
CA TYR A 103 -2.83 0.78 1.89
C TYR A 103 -3.22 0.25 0.51
N GLU A 104 -4.33 -0.50 0.43
CA GLU A 104 -4.85 -1.02 -0.83
C GLU A 104 -5.53 0.09 -1.64
N ALA A 105 -6.32 0.94 -0.98
CA ALA A 105 -7.07 2.01 -1.65
C ALA A 105 -6.20 3.08 -2.30
N THR A 106 -4.94 3.23 -1.88
CA THR A 106 -3.98 4.19 -2.46
C THR A 106 -2.97 3.53 -3.39
N GLY A 107 -3.23 2.29 -3.83
CA GLY A 107 -2.41 1.60 -4.85
C GLY A 107 -1.03 1.12 -4.39
N VAL A 108 -0.72 1.18 -3.08
CA VAL A 108 0.64 0.84 -2.57
C VAL A 108 1.02 -0.61 -2.87
N THR A 109 0.05 -1.53 -2.88
CA THR A 109 0.30 -2.93 -3.27
C THR A 109 0.93 -3.05 -4.66
N THR A 110 0.52 -2.20 -5.61
CA THR A 110 1.11 -2.15 -6.95
C THR A 110 2.48 -1.47 -6.92
N SER A 111 2.64 -0.38 -6.16
CA SER A 111 3.96 0.28 -6.00
C SER A 111 5.03 -0.66 -5.44
N ASN A 112 4.67 -1.60 -4.58
CA ASN A 112 5.61 -2.62 -4.09
C ASN A 112 6.15 -3.53 -5.20
N SER A 113 5.37 -3.80 -6.26
CA SER A 113 5.86 -4.61 -7.39
C SER A 113 6.94 -3.85 -8.17
N LEU A 114 6.88 -2.51 -8.13
CA LEU A 114 7.92 -1.62 -8.65
C LEU A 114 9.16 -1.53 -7.76
N SER A 115 9.21 -2.26 -6.65
CA SER A 115 10.27 -2.22 -5.64
C SER A 115 10.49 -0.83 -5.00
N LEU A 116 9.47 0.04 -5.04
CA LEU A 116 9.49 1.35 -4.39
C LEU A 116 9.16 1.22 -2.90
N SER A 117 9.79 2.05 -2.09
CA SER A 117 9.61 2.06 -0.63
C SER A 117 9.82 3.44 0.02
N GLY A 118 10.09 4.48 -0.77
CA GLY A 118 10.46 5.83 -0.36
C GLY A 118 11.93 5.94 0.03
N ASP A 119 12.79 5.02 -0.42
CA ASP A 119 14.21 5.04 -0.07
C ASP A 119 14.87 6.34 -0.57
N GLY A 120 15.79 6.86 0.23
CA GLY A 120 16.47 8.13 -0.05
C GLY A 120 15.65 9.40 0.22
N VAL A 121 14.33 9.32 0.47
CA VAL A 121 13.48 10.48 0.72
C VAL A 121 13.33 10.78 2.21
N LYS A 122 13.47 12.04 2.61
CA LYS A 122 13.31 12.52 3.98
C LYS A 122 11.92 13.08 4.22
N VAL A 123 11.27 12.58 5.27
CA VAL A 123 9.92 13.02 5.63
C VAL A 123 9.89 13.50 7.08
N ALA A 124 9.50 14.76 7.31
CA ALA A 124 9.30 15.31 8.64
C ALA A 124 7.83 15.27 9.05
N VAL A 125 7.54 14.64 10.19
CA VAL A 125 6.23 14.65 10.84
C VAL A 125 6.25 15.72 11.93
N ILE A 126 5.60 16.85 11.65
CA ILE A 126 5.49 17.97 12.62
C ILE A 126 4.21 17.77 13.43
N ASP A 127 4.35 17.13 14.61
CA ASP A 127 3.21 16.61 15.38
C ASP A 127 3.54 16.53 16.89
N THR A 128 2.97 15.57 17.63
CA THR A 128 3.19 15.35 19.08
C THR A 128 4.51 14.65 19.40
N GLY A 129 5.35 14.36 18.40
CA GLY A 129 6.54 13.51 18.53
C GLY A 129 6.29 12.12 17.96
N ILE A 130 7.30 11.24 18.04
CA ILE A 130 7.18 9.84 17.61
C ILE A 130 7.76 8.92 18.67
N HIS A 131 7.10 7.79 18.93
CA HIS A 131 7.63 6.75 19.82
C HIS A 131 8.86 6.08 19.20
N GLN A 132 10.04 6.46 19.67
CA GLN A 132 11.31 6.09 19.01
C GLN A 132 11.62 4.61 19.09
N ASP A 133 11.20 3.95 20.16
CA ASP A 133 11.45 2.52 20.39
C ASP A 133 10.33 1.63 19.82
N HIS A 134 9.43 2.18 19.00
CA HIS A 134 8.40 1.38 18.35
C HIS A 134 9.05 0.39 17.36
N PRO A 135 8.90 -0.94 17.51
CA PRO A 135 9.63 -1.94 16.71
C PRO A 135 9.23 -1.95 15.24
N ASP A 136 8.14 -1.25 14.91
CA ASP A 136 7.58 -1.14 13.56
C ASP A 136 7.91 0.18 12.87
N LEU A 137 8.70 1.07 13.50
CA LEU A 137 9.08 2.37 12.92
C LEU A 137 10.61 2.49 12.85
N ASN A 138 11.10 3.23 11.85
CA ASN A 138 12.51 3.55 11.72
C ASN A 138 12.72 5.08 11.71
N ILE A 139 13.12 5.63 12.85
CA ILE A 139 13.23 7.09 13.03
C ILE A 139 14.66 7.54 12.78
N ALA A 140 14.86 8.38 11.78
CA ALA A 140 16.16 8.92 11.38
C ALA A 140 16.69 9.99 12.34
N GLY A 141 15.79 10.67 13.06
CA GLY A 141 16.14 11.68 14.07
C GLY A 141 14.94 12.54 14.43
N GLY A 142 15.18 13.63 15.15
CA GLY A 142 14.10 14.55 15.52
C GLY A 142 14.54 15.73 16.36
N VAL A 143 13.57 16.60 16.65
CA VAL A 143 13.71 17.82 17.45
C VAL A 143 12.41 18.11 18.20
N ASN A 144 12.49 18.82 19.32
CA ASN A 144 11.34 19.23 20.12
C ASN A 144 11.33 20.76 20.30
N PHE A 145 10.25 21.40 19.86
CA PHE A 145 10.01 22.85 19.97
C PHE A 145 8.99 23.23 21.05
N VAL A 146 8.29 22.25 21.63
CA VAL A 146 7.33 22.49 22.72
C VAL A 146 8.09 22.84 24.01
N GLU A 147 9.21 22.16 24.25
CA GLU A 147 10.05 22.40 25.42
C GLU A 147 11.54 22.24 25.06
N ASP A 148 12.28 23.35 25.07
CA ASP A 148 13.71 23.41 24.71
C ASP A 148 14.56 22.35 25.44
N GLY A 149 15.35 21.59 24.68
CA GLY A 149 16.33 20.63 25.17
C GLY A 149 15.75 19.30 25.68
N LYS A 150 14.46 19.03 25.43
CA LYS A 150 13.81 17.75 25.77
C LYS A 150 13.71 16.82 24.56
N SER A 151 13.34 15.57 24.85
CA SER A 151 13.15 14.50 23.84
C SER A 151 12.01 14.83 22.88
N TYR A 152 12.10 14.34 21.63
CA TYR A 152 11.01 14.33 20.64
C TYR A 152 10.11 13.09 20.75
N GLU A 153 10.18 12.40 21.90
CA GLU A 153 9.32 11.27 22.24
C GLU A 153 7.84 11.68 22.26
N ASP A 154 6.98 10.81 21.76
CA ASP A 154 5.53 11.03 21.76
C ASP A 154 4.93 10.74 23.14
N ASP A 155 4.23 11.74 23.67
CA ASP A 155 3.50 11.68 24.94
C ASP A 155 1.98 11.80 24.76
N ASN A 156 1.50 11.76 23.50
CA ASN A 156 0.10 11.79 23.14
C ASN A 156 -0.34 10.53 22.36
N GLY A 157 0.45 10.12 21.37
CA GLY A 157 0.22 8.98 20.49
C GLY A 157 -0.17 9.34 19.06
N HIS A 158 -0.67 10.56 18.82
CA HIS A 158 -1.12 11.00 17.49
C HIS A 158 0.01 11.02 16.47
N GLY A 159 1.16 11.63 16.79
CA GLY A 159 2.32 11.67 15.90
C GLY A 159 2.88 10.28 15.59
N THR A 160 2.88 9.36 16.57
CA THR A 160 3.22 7.95 16.35
C THR A 160 2.25 7.25 15.39
N HIS A 161 0.96 7.58 15.43
CA HIS A 161 -0.03 7.03 14.49
C HIS A 161 0.17 7.52 13.06
N VAL A 162 0.35 8.83 12.92
CA VAL A 162 0.66 9.49 11.64
C VAL A 162 1.95 8.92 11.04
N ALA A 163 2.99 8.76 11.86
CA ALA A 163 4.26 8.17 11.47
C ALA A 163 4.13 6.77 10.87
N GLY A 164 3.30 5.89 11.46
CA GLY A 164 3.10 4.53 10.95
C GLY A 164 2.37 4.45 9.62
N ILE A 165 1.50 5.42 9.30
CA ILE A 165 0.85 5.47 7.98
C ILE A 165 1.90 5.73 6.89
N ILE A 166 2.94 6.50 7.20
CA ILE A 166 4.05 6.77 6.28
C ILE A 166 5.04 5.60 6.29
N ASN A 167 5.54 5.20 7.46
CA ASN A 167 6.82 4.49 7.58
C ASN A 167 6.76 3.17 8.40
N ALA A 168 5.57 2.62 8.68
CA ALA A 168 5.52 1.31 9.33
C ALA A 168 6.19 0.24 8.45
N GLN A 169 7.09 -0.56 9.02
CA GLN A 169 7.99 -1.44 8.27
C GLN A 169 7.27 -2.70 7.77
N ASP A 170 7.60 -3.19 6.57
CA ASP A 170 7.15 -4.53 6.12
C ASP A 170 8.02 -5.63 6.74
N ASN A 171 7.70 -6.04 7.98
CA ASN A 171 8.54 -6.88 8.84
C ASN A 171 7.79 -8.05 9.51
N GLY A 172 6.52 -8.27 9.16
CA GLY A 172 5.68 -9.32 9.71
C GLY A 172 4.99 -9.00 11.06
N ILE A 173 5.13 -7.79 11.61
CA ILE A 173 4.38 -7.32 12.79
C ILE A 173 3.50 -6.12 12.42
N GLY A 174 2.51 -5.80 13.25
CA GLY A 174 1.87 -4.49 13.16
C GLY A 174 1.15 -4.19 11.85
N THR A 175 1.56 -3.11 11.19
CA THR A 175 1.02 -2.63 9.91
C THR A 175 2.14 -2.27 8.94
N VAL A 176 1.81 -1.80 7.74
CA VAL A 176 2.79 -1.36 6.73
C VAL A 176 2.42 0.06 6.30
N GLY A 177 3.39 0.96 6.32
CA GLY A 177 3.25 2.32 5.84
C GLY A 177 3.38 2.41 4.33
N VAL A 178 2.99 3.54 3.76
CA VAL A 178 3.08 3.78 2.31
C VAL A 178 4.53 3.80 1.81
N ALA A 179 5.44 4.41 2.57
CA ALA A 179 6.86 4.59 2.28
C ALA A 179 7.72 4.05 3.45
N PRO A 180 7.81 2.72 3.61
CA PRO A 180 8.48 2.09 4.76
C PRO A 180 9.99 2.34 4.83
N ALA A 181 10.67 2.69 3.74
CA ALA A 181 12.10 2.99 3.73
C ALA A 181 12.43 4.49 3.83
N ALA A 182 11.42 5.37 3.82
CA ALA A 182 11.64 6.80 3.97
C ALA A 182 12.37 7.14 5.28
N GLN A 183 13.23 8.16 5.24
CA GLN A 183 13.95 8.66 6.40
C GLN A 183 13.02 9.55 7.22
N LEU A 184 12.37 8.97 8.23
CA LEU A 184 11.35 9.65 9.02
C LEU A 184 11.95 10.50 10.15
N TYR A 185 11.58 11.77 10.23
CA TYR A 185 12.00 12.71 11.27
C TYR A 185 10.83 13.11 12.18
N ALA A 186 11.04 13.01 13.49
CA ALA A 186 10.09 13.43 14.51
C ALA A 186 10.29 14.91 14.88
N VAL A 187 9.36 15.79 14.48
CA VAL A 187 9.45 17.23 14.78
C VAL A 187 8.34 17.61 15.76
N LYS A 188 8.60 17.41 17.05
CA LYS A 188 7.59 17.63 18.10
C LYS A 188 7.28 19.11 18.25
N SER A 189 6.06 19.49 17.87
CA SER A 189 5.53 20.86 17.92
C SER A 189 4.16 20.94 18.62
N LEU A 190 3.62 19.80 19.05
CA LEU A 190 2.41 19.68 19.86
C LEU A 190 2.71 18.99 21.21
N ASP A 191 2.09 19.46 22.28
CA ASP A 191 2.23 18.92 23.63
C ASP A 191 1.45 17.62 23.86
N ALA A 192 1.46 17.11 25.09
CA ALA A 192 0.79 15.87 25.47
C ALA A 192 -0.74 15.91 25.28
N ASP A 193 -1.36 17.09 25.25
CA ASP A 193 -2.79 17.28 24.97
C ASP A 193 -3.06 17.42 23.45
N GLY A 194 -2.02 17.34 22.61
CA GLY A 194 -2.11 17.56 21.17
C GLY A 194 -2.28 19.02 20.78
N ILE A 195 -1.87 19.94 21.67
CA ILE A 195 -2.01 21.38 21.48
C ILE A 195 -0.61 21.99 21.26
N GLY A 196 -0.48 22.92 20.34
CA GLY A 196 0.80 23.59 20.09
C GLY A 196 0.63 25.05 19.70
N ASN A 197 1.69 25.83 19.91
CA ASN A 197 1.71 27.19 19.43
C ASN A 197 2.08 27.21 17.95
N GLN A 198 1.50 28.14 17.20
CA GLN A 198 1.85 28.31 15.80
C GLN A 198 3.33 28.64 15.59
N THR A 199 3.99 29.27 16.58
CA THR A 199 5.43 29.53 16.56
C THR A 199 6.26 28.26 16.54
N ASP A 200 5.80 27.21 17.22
CA ASP A 200 6.53 25.96 17.38
C ASP A 200 6.43 25.16 16.07
N VAL A 201 5.24 25.18 15.44
CA VAL A 201 5.04 24.66 14.07
C VAL A 201 5.91 25.40 13.05
N ILE A 202 6.01 26.73 13.13
CA ILE A 202 6.87 27.53 12.24
C ILE A 202 8.34 27.16 12.43
N ALA A 203 8.79 26.99 13.67
CA ALA A 203 10.15 26.54 13.96
C ALA A 203 10.41 25.11 13.45
N GLY A 204 9.41 24.23 13.51
CA GLY A 204 9.46 22.92 12.89
C GLY A 204 9.65 22.95 11.38
N ILE A 205 8.92 23.83 10.68
CA ILE A 205 9.07 24.01 9.23
C ILE A 205 10.45 24.59 8.90
N GLU A 206 10.91 25.59 9.66
CA GLU A 206 12.26 26.16 9.50
C GLU A 206 13.34 25.09 9.67
N TRP A 207 13.21 24.24 10.70
CA TRP A 207 14.13 23.13 10.93
C TRP A 207 14.13 22.14 9.77
N ALA A 208 12.97 21.80 9.21
CA ALA A 208 12.87 20.89 8.08
C ALA A 208 13.60 21.44 6.84
N ILE A 209 13.44 22.74 6.55
CA ILE A 209 14.21 23.42 5.49
C ILE A 209 15.72 23.34 5.77
N ASP A 210 16.14 23.68 6.99
CA ASP A 210 17.56 23.69 7.38
C ASP A 210 18.22 22.29 7.38
N HIS A 211 17.43 21.22 7.32
CA HIS A 211 17.90 19.82 7.29
C HIS A 211 17.68 19.15 5.92
N ASP A 212 17.34 19.95 4.89
CA ASP A 212 17.07 19.49 3.54
C ASP A 212 16.06 18.33 3.54
N VAL A 213 14.95 18.48 4.28
CA VAL A 213 13.83 17.54 4.26
C VAL A 213 13.02 17.73 2.99
N ASP A 214 12.60 16.65 2.35
CA ASP A 214 11.88 16.71 1.07
C ASP A 214 10.38 16.92 1.27
N ILE A 215 9.79 16.32 2.31
CA ILE A 215 8.35 16.35 2.58
C ILE A 215 8.06 16.66 4.04
N ILE A 216 7.15 17.60 4.30
CA ILE A 216 6.60 17.93 5.62
C ILE A 216 5.14 17.49 5.69
N ASN A 217 4.80 16.67 6.68
CA ASN A 217 3.41 16.33 7.00
C ASN A 217 2.91 17.11 8.22
N LEU A 218 1.82 17.85 8.04
CA LEU A 218 1.12 18.68 9.04
C LEU A 218 -0.28 18.12 9.31
N SER A 219 -0.39 17.11 10.16
CA SER A 219 -1.67 16.51 10.58
C SER A 219 -2.40 17.34 11.66
N LEU A 220 -2.36 18.68 11.52
CA LEU A 220 -2.87 19.68 12.46
C LEU A 220 -3.62 20.80 11.70
N THR A 221 -4.50 21.53 12.40
CA THR A 221 -5.29 22.60 11.77
C THR A 221 -5.55 23.79 12.70
N SER A 222 -5.79 24.95 12.09
CA SER A 222 -6.21 26.20 12.75
C SER A 222 -7.29 26.91 11.93
N PRO A 223 -8.34 27.48 12.56
CA PRO A 223 -9.36 28.23 11.84
C PRO A 223 -8.89 29.62 11.42
N TYR A 224 -7.72 30.06 11.90
CA TYR A 224 -7.23 31.43 11.71
C TYR A 224 -6.02 31.48 10.77
N PRO A 225 -6.04 32.36 9.75
CA PRO A 225 -4.87 32.61 8.91
C PRO A 225 -3.75 33.28 9.71
N SER A 226 -2.52 33.07 9.28
CA SER A 226 -1.34 33.67 9.85
C SER A 226 -0.34 34.03 8.77
N LYS A 227 0.00 35.32 8.71
CA LYS A 227 0.98 35.83 7.76
C LYS A 227 2.35 35.17 7.95
N THR A 228 2.76 34.96 9.20
CA THR A 228 4.06 34.35 9.51
C THR A 228 4.11 32.89 9.07
N LEU A 229 3.07 32.11 9.38
CA LEU A 229 3.00 30.72 8.94
C LEU A 229 2.97 30.63 7.42
N LYS A 230 2.16 31.44 6.74
CA LYS A 230 2.15 31.48 5.27
C LYS A 230 3.53 31.81 4.70
N THR A 231 4.21 32.81 5.25
CA THR A 231 5.56 33.18 4.78
C THR A 231 6.57 32.05 4.96
N MET A 232 6.45 31.25 6.03
CA MET A 232 7.33 30.10 6.23
C MET A 232 6.98 28.94 5.29
N VAL A 233 5.69 28.69 5.06
CA VAL A 233 5.18 27.73 4.05
C VAL A 233 5.71 28.09 2.66
N ASP A 234 5.57 29.35 2.26
CA ASP A 234 6.04 29.83 0.95
C ASP A 234 7.57 29.61 0.81
N LYS A 235 8.34 29.83 1.89
CA LYS A 235 9.79 29.57 1.90
C LYS A 235 10.15 28.09 1.80
N ALA A 236 9.37 27.20 2.42
CA ALA A 236 9.64 25.77 2.33
C ALA A 236 9.41 25.27 0.90
N HIS A 237 8.31 25.72 0.29
CA HIS A 237 8.04 25.44 -1.12
C HIS A 237 9.13 26.01 -2.05
N ASP A 238 9.57 27.27 -1.85
CA ASP A 238 10.68 27.85 -2.62
C ASP A 238 12.02 27.09 -2.44
N ALA A 239 12.14 26.29 -1.37
CA ALA A 239 13.29 25.43 -1.09
C ALA A 239 13.12 24.00 -1.64
N GLY A 240 12.03 23.69 -2.36
CA GLY A 240 11.74 22.36 -2.91
C GLY A 240 11.14 21.40 -1.88
N VAL A 241 10.53 21.91 -0.81
CA VAL A 241 9.93 21.08 0.25
C VAL A 241 8.42 21.01 0.05
N PHE A 242 7.91 19.81 -0.19
CA PHE A 242 6.46 19.58 -0.20
C PHE A 242 5.87 19.75 1.20
N ILE A 243 4.72 20.41 1.28
CA ILE A 243 3.95 20.51 2.53
C ILE A 243 2.59 19.87 2.30
N VAL A 244 2.29 18.85 3.10
CA VAL A 244 1.00 18.17 3.10
C VAL A 244 0.29 18.48 4.39
N ALA A 245 -0.98 18.88 4.35
CA ALA A 245 -1.74 19.21 5.54
C ALA A 245 -3.16 18.67 5.53
N ALA A 246 -3.65 18.31 6.71
CA ALA A 246 -5.04 17.91 6.91
C ALA A 246 -6.01 19.06 6.61
N SER A 247 -7.14 18.77 5.95
CA SER A 247 -8.14 19.79 5.61
C SER A 247 -8.96 20.27 6.82
N GLY A 248 -9.01 19.49 7.91
CA GLY A 248 -9.79 19.77 9.13
C GLY A 248 -10.99 18.85 9.32
N ASN A 249 -11.57 18.88 10.52
CA ASN A 249 -12.65 17.97 10.93
C ASN A 249 -13.77 18.72 11.70
N ASP A 250 -15.03 18.51 11.34
CA ASP A 250 -16.17 18.92 12.18
C ASP A 250 -16.29 18.01 13.41
N ARG A 251 -15.68 18.42 14.52
CA ARG A 251 -15.67 17.64 15.78
C ARG A 251 -16.88 17.86 16.69
N THR A 252 -17.83 18.75 16.36
CA THR A 252 -18.73 19.28 17.39
C THR A 252 -20.23 19.11 17.14
N GLY A 253 -20.73 19.17 15.91
CA GLY A 253 -22.18 19.10 15.68
C GLY A 253 -23.02 20.20 16.39
N ASP A 254 -22.39 21.12 17.12
CA ASP A 254 -23.03 22.19 17.89
C ASP A 254 -22.32 23.57 17.80
N GLY A 255 -21.39 23.80 16.85
CA GLY A 255 -20.77 25.13 16.72
C GLY A 255 -19.78 25.33 15.56
N GLN A 256 -20.20 25.07 14.32
CA GLN A 256 -19.44 25.38 13.09
C GLN A 256 -18.89 26.82 13.10
N LEU A 257 -17.59 26.98 12.84
CA LEU A 257 -17.07 28.26 12.29
C LEU A 257 -17.15 28.25 10.75
N THR A 258 -17.09 27.07 10.12
CA THR A 258 -16.95 26.89 8.66
C THR A 258 -17.02 25.38 8.29
N ASP A 259 -17.37 25.06 7.04
CA ASP A 259 -17.22 23.73 6.38
C ASP A 259 -16.05 23.69 5.36
N ASP A 260 -15.34 24.82 5.25
CA ASP A 260 -14.22 25.08 4.36
C ASP A 260 -12.86 24.69 4.96
N VAL A 261 -11.90 24.26 4.12
CA VAL A 261 -10.54 23.76 4.45
C VAL A 261 -9.82 24.66 5.48
N MET A 262 -9.23 24.14 6.55
CA MET A 262 -8.54 24.96 7.56
C MET A 262 -7.10 25.33 7.18
N PHE A 263 -6.46 26.20 7.96
CA PHE A 263 -5.04 26.52 7.79
C PHE A 263 -4.17 25.49 8.53
N PRO A 264 -2.99 25.11 7.99
CA PRO A 264 -2.34 25.67 6.80
C PRO A 264 -2.82 25.11 5.46
N GLY A 265 -3.65 24.06 5.42
CA GLY A 265 -4.14 23.44 4.17
C GLY A 265 -4.73 24.43 3.16
N ARG A 266 -5.31 25.55 3.62
CA ARG A 266 -5.85 26.60 2.74
C ARG A 266 -4.81 27.53 2.09
N TYR A 267 -3.51 27.32 2.26
CA TYR A 267 -2.49 28.12 1.58
C TYR A 267 -2.12 27.49 0.24
N ASP A 268 -1.91 28.30 -0.80
CA ASP A 268 -1.66 27.84 -2.19
C ASP A 268 -0.49 26.84 -2.33
N ASN A 269 0.55 26.96 -1.49
CA ASN A 269 1.75 26.12 -1.51
C ASN A 269 1.68 24.96 -0.50
N VAL A 270 0.46 24.53 -0.15
CA VAL A 270 0.21 23.37 0.71
C VAL A 270 -0.74 22.44 -0.01
N ILE A 271 -0.40 21.16 -0.04
CA ILE A 271 -1.27 20.10 -0.52
C ILE A 271 -2.26 19.77 0.59
N SER A 272 -3.51 20.20 0.41
CA SER A 272 -4.60 20.00 1.36
C SER A 272 -5.29 18.65 1.14
N VAL A 273 -5.44 17.88 2.22
CA VAL A 273 -5.93 16.50 2.16
C VAL A 273 -7.18 16.30 3.00
N GLY A 274 -8.26 15.92 2.33
CA GLY A 274 -9.54 15.50 2.93
C GLY A 274 -9.61 14.01 3.19
N ALA A 275 -10.67 13.58 3.88
CA ALA A 275 -10.85 12.19 4.31
C ALA A 275 -11.99 11.48 3.58
N VAL A 276 -11.73 10.23 3.18
CA VAL A 276 -12.74 9.28 2.71
C VAL A 276 -12.86 8.06 3.63
N THR A 277 -14.03 7.42 3.58
CA THR A 277 -14.28 6.10 4.17
C THR A 277 -13.83 4.97 3.24
N GLU A 278 -13.83 3.74 3.72
CA GLU A 278 -13.50 2.54 2.93
C GLU A 278 -14.37 2.40 1.67
N GLU A 279 -15.62 2.90 1.70
CA GLU A 279 -16.50 2.95 0.53
C GLU A 279 -16.21 4.12 -0.42
N LYS A 280 -15.06 4.77 -0.29
CA LYS A 280 -14.61 5.94 -1.07
C LYS A 280 -15.58 7.12 -1.03
N LYS A 281 -16.36 7.22 0.05
CA LYS A 281 -17.25 8.36 0.28
C LYS A 281 -16.54 9.39 1.15
N LYS A 282 -16.72 10.67 0.85
CA LYS A 282 -16.24 11.75 1.72
C LYS A 282 -16.73 11.52 3.15
N ALA A 283 -15.81 11.48 4.10
CA ALA A 283 -16.13 11.32 5.50
C ALA A 283 -16.98 12.50 5.98
N SER A 284 -17.98 12.24 6.83
CA SER A 284 -18.95 13.26 7.24
C SER A 284 -18.33 14.44 7.98
N TYR A 285 -17.19 14.22 8.65
CA TYR A 285 -16.43 15.24 9.35
C TYR A 285 -15.45 16.00 8.45
N SER A 286 -15.12 15.51 7.25
CA SER A 286 -14.07 16.10 6.41
C SER A 286 -14.51 17.46 5.86
N TYR A 287 -13.71 18.48 6.14
CA TYR A 287 -13.82 19.76 5.46
C TYR A 287 -13.40 19.67 4.01
N GLN A 288 -13.94 20.60 3.22
CA GLN A 288 -13.94 20.58 1.75
C GLN A 288 -13.82 22.02 1.23
N GLY A 289 -13.69 22.27 -0.06
CA GLY A 289 -13.67 23.62 -0.61
C GLY A 289 -12.66 23.80 -1.73
N GLU A 290 -12.60 25.02 -2.27
CA GLU A 290 -11.74 25.35 -3.42
C GLU A 290 -10.24 25.18 -3.13
N SER A 291 -9.82 25.13 -1.86
CA SER A 291 -8.42 24.84 -1.49
C SER A 291 -8.16 23.38 -1.15
N LEU A 292 -9.10 22.46 -1.44
CA LEU A 292 -8.85 21.03 -1.33
C LEU A 292 -8.10 20.56 -2.60
N ASP A 293 -6.99 19.85 -2.41
CA ASP A 293 -6.22 19.26 -3.52
C ASP A 293 -6.57 17.78 -3.70
N PHE A 294 -6.58 16.99 -2.62
CA PHE A 294 -6.85 15.55 -2.71
C PHE A 294 -7.70 15.06 -1.55
N VAL A 295 -8.21 13.85 -1.69
CA VAL A 295 -8.67 13.06 -0.55
C VAL A 295 -7.81 11.81 -0.38
N ALA A 296 -7.77 11.30 0.85
CA ALA A 296 -7.11 10.03 1.14
C ALA A 296 -7.84 9.28 2.27
N PRO A 297 -7.53 7.98 2.48
CA PRO A 297 -8.12 7.18 3.55
C PRO A 297 -7.98 7.87 4.91
N GLY A 298 -9.12 8.17 5.54
CA GLY A 298 -9.13 8.91 6.80
C GLY A 298 -10.03 8.32 7.88
N ASP A 299 -10.90 7.35 7.54
CA ASP A 299 -11.78 6.71 8.51
C ASP A 299 -11.30 5.32 8.92
N GLN A 300 -11.25 5.07 10.24
CA GLN A 300 -10.85 3.78 10.82
C GLN A 300 -9.50 3.28 10.29
N ILE A 301 -8.48 4.14 10.36
CA ILE A 301 -7.12 3.82 9.92
C ILE A 301 -6.35 3.14 11.05
N TYR A 302 -5.92 1.91 10.79
CA TYR A 302 -5.08 1.13 11.71
C TYR A 302 -3.61 1.53 11.52
N SER A 303 -2.95 1.95 12.60
CA SER A 303 -1.54 2.32 12.57
C SER A 303 -0.88 2.12 13.94
N THR A 304 0.43 2.36 13.99
CA THR A 304 1.28 2.36 15.21
C THR A 304 0.76 3.33 16.26
N TYR A 305 1.01 3.07 17.53
CA TYR A 305 0.54 3.91 18.63
C TYR A 305 1.39 3.72 19.89
N ILE A 306 1.29 4.65 20.84
CA ILE A 306 1.86 4.47 22.18
C ILE A 306 0.95 3.57 23.03
N GLY A 307 1.53 2.65 23.79
CA GLY A 307 0.85 1.88 24.83
C GLY A 307 1.31 2.33 26.21
N GLU A 308 0.54 1.98 27.25
CA GLU A 308 0.79 2.45 28.63
C GLU A 308 2.21 2.17 29.15
N ASN A 309 2.91 1.15 28.63
CA ASN A 309 4.33 0.86 28.88
C ASN A 309 4.97 0.02 27.74
N SER A 310 4.47 0.16 26.50
CA SER A 310 4.95 -0.62 25.35
C SER A 310 4.47 0.00 24.05
N SER A 311 5.01 -0.45 22.93
CA SER A 311 4.45 -0.17 21.60
C SER A 311 3.06 -0.79 21.43
N ALA A 312 2.18 -0.14 20.68
CA ALA A 312 0.80 -0.55 20.46
C ALA A 312 0.34 -0.20 19.04
N TYR A 313 -0.90 -0.56 18.71
CA TYR A 313 -1.54 -0.20 17.45
C TYR A 313 -3.00 0.12 17.73
N THR A 314 -3.57 1.08 17.00
CA THR A 314 -4.98 1.47 17.19
C THR A 314 -5.61 1.99 15.91
N TYR A 315 -6.94 2.12 15.94
CA TYR A 315 -7.72 2.76 14.88
C TYR A 315 -7.99 4.22 15.25
N LEU A 316 -7.66 5.14 14.36
CA LEU A 316 -8.06 6.56 14.45
C LEU A 316 -8.84 6.98 13.19
N SER A 317 -9.62 8.04 13.32
CA SER A 317 -10.34 8.68 12.22
C SER A 317 -10.08 10.18 12.21
N GLY A 318 -9.85 10.74 11.01
CA GLY A 318 -9.68 12.17 10.79
C GLY A 318 -8.85 12.47 9.53
N THR A 319 -8.95 13.69 9.04
CA THR A 319 -8.08 14.19 7.95
C THR A 319 -6.59 14.18 8.32
N SER A 320 -6.28 14.15 9.62
CA SER A 320 -4.94 13.88 10.16
C SER A 320 -4.37 12.51 9.75
N MET A 321 -5.22 11.51 9.54
CA MET A 321 -4.81 10.18 9.04
C MET A 321 -4.77 10.14 7.51
N SER A 322 -5.49 11.03 6.82
CA SER A 322 -5.45 11.15 5.36
C SER A 322 -4.17 11.79 4.85
N SER A 323 -3.75 12.91 5.45
CA SER A 323 -2.52 13.64 5.10
C SER A 323 -1.27 12.74 4.93
N PRO A 324 -0.95 11.82 5.86
CA PRO A 324 0.24 10.96 5.72
C PRO A 324 0.21 9.98 4.55
N TYR A 325 -0.97 9.62 4.00
CA TYR A 325 -1.02 8.81 2.77
C TYR A 325 -0.47 9.58 1.57
N VAL A 326 -0.82 10.88 1.45
CA VAL A 326 -0.30 11.75 0.38
C VAL A 326 1.20 12.00 0.59
N ALA A 327 1.65 12.22 1.83
CA ALA A 327 3.08 12.36 2.13
C ALA A 327 3.87 11.09 1.76
N GLY A 328 3.32 9.90 2.04
CA GLY A 328 3.92 8.65 1.61
C GLY A 328 3.95 8.48 0.09
N ALA A 329 2.86 8.80 -0.61
CA ALA A 329 2.80 8.72 -2.06
C ALA A 329 3.83 9.64 -2.72
N LEU A 330 3.97 10.88 -2.23
CA LEU A 330 5.01 11.82 -2.67
C LEU A 330 6.41 11.23 -2.52
N ALA A 331 6.71 10.54 -1.42
CA ALA A 331 8.00 9.90 -1.22
C ALA A 331 8.26 8.79 -2.26
N LEU A 332 7.24 8.02 -2.64
CA LEU A 332 7.37 7.02 -3.71
C LEU A 332 7.58 7.66 -5.09
N TYR A 333 6.91 8.79 -5.38
CA TYR A 333 7.13 9.52 -6.63
C TYR A 333 8.52 10.16 -6.69
N GLN A 334 9.03 10.73 -5.58
CA GLN A 334 10.38 11.30 -5.53
C GLN A 334 11.47 10.24 -5.63
N GLU A 335 11.25 9.03 -5.10
CA GLU A 335 12.15 7.89 -5.32
C GLU A 335 12.17 7.47 -6.79
N LEU A 336 10.99 7.39 -7.43
CA LEU A 336 10.87 6.96 -8.82
C LEU A 336 11.39 8.00 -9.82
N TYR A 337 11.17 9.29 -9.54
CA TYR A 337 11.50 10.42 -10.42
C TYR A 337 12.34 11.49 -9.68
N PRO A 338 13.58 11.18 -9.27
CA PRO A 338 14.39 12.07 -8.42
C PRO A 338 14.84 13.37 -9.10
N GLU A 339 14.73 13.46 -10.42
CA GLU A 339 15.11 14.65 -11.20
C GLU A 339 13.91 15.54 -11.55
N TYR A 340 12.69 15.16 -11.16
CA TYR A 340 11.47 15.92 -11.45
C TYR A 340 11.33 17.10 -10.50
N THR A 341 10.76 18.17 -11.01
CA THR A 341 10.36 19.34 -10.22
C THR A 341 9.13 19.07 -9.37
N ASP A 342 8.91 19.90 -8.35
CA ASP A 342 7.73 19.79 -7.49
C ASP A 342 6.42 19.87 -8.29
N GLU A 343 6.37 20.71 -9.32
CA GLU A 343 5.22 20.85 -10.20
C GLU A 343 4.98 19.60 -11.05
N GLU A 344 6.04 18.94 -11.54
CA GLU A 344 5.93 17.70 -12.30
C GLU A 344 5.44 16.55 -11.41
N ILE A 345 5.98 16.40 -10.20
CA ILE A 345 5.51 15.41 -9.23
C ILE A 345 4.05 15.67 -8.80
N LYS A 346 3.67 16.93 -8.55
CA LYS A 346 2.27 17.28 -8.26
C LYS A 346 1.36 16.97 -9.46
N GLY A 347 1.83 17.20 -10.68
CA GLY A 347 1.14 16.81 -11.92
C GLY A 347 0.86 15.31 -11.98
N LEU A 348 1.85 14.47 -11.65
CA LEU A 348 1.69 13.02 -11.59
C LEU A 348 0.64 12.60 -10.55
N LEU A 349 0.63 13.21 -9.36
CA LEU A 349 -0.41 12.92 -8.37
C LEU A 349 -1.83 13.22 -8.88
N ILE A 350 -2.01 14.31 -9.63
CA ILE A 350 -3.30 14.69 -10.22
C ILE A 350 -3.70 13.68 -11.30
N GLU A 351 -2.79 13.34 -12.21
CA GLU A 351 -3.08 12.42 -13.32
C GLU A 351 -3.36 10.99 -12.84
N GLN A 352 -2.77 10.59 -11.71
CA GLN A 352 -2.90 9.25 -11.16
C GLN A 352 -4.03 9.12 -10.14
N ALA A 353 -4.59 10.23 -9.65
CA ALA A 353 -5.68 10.21 -8.68
C ALA A 353 -6.91 9.52 -9.25
N GLU A 354 -7.60 8.73 -8.41
CA GLU A 354 -8.91 8.22 -8.75
C GLU A 354 -9.94 9.34 -8.61
N ASP A 355 -10.48 9.79 -9.75
CA ASP A 355 -11.51 10.81 -9.80
C ASP A 355 -12.78 10.33 -9.09
N LEU A 356 -13.19 11.07 -8.06
CA LEU A 356 -14.35 10.78 -7.23
C LEU A 356 -15.31 11.95 -7.25
N GLY A 357 -16.61 11.63 -7.27
CA GLY A 357 -17.65 12.66 -7.25
C GLY A 357 -18.01 13.12 -8.65
N LYS A 358 -17.80 14.41 -8.93
CA LYS A 358 -18.07 14.98 -10.25
C LYS A 358 -16.83 14.80 -11.12
N GLU A 359 -17.00 14.54 -12.41
CA GLU A 359 -15.88 14.41 -13.36
C GLU A 359 -14.95 15.62 -13.31
N GLY A 360 -13.66 15.34 -13.07
CA GLY A 360 -12.58 16.30 -12.85
C GLY A 360 -12.67 17.00 -11.50
N ARG A 361 -11.71 17.88 -11.23
CA ARG A 361 -11.59 18.58 -9.94
C ARG A 361 -12.92 19.12 -9.38
N ASP A 362 -13.23 18.78 -8.13
CA ASP A 362 -14.38 19.31 -7.40
C ASP A 362 -14.08 19.67 -5.93
N ASP A 363 -14.92 20.51 -5.33
CA ASP A 363 -14.68 21.02 -3.97
C ASP A 363 -14.81 19.93 -2.88
N SER A 364 -15.40 18.77 -3.18
CA SER A 364 -15.65 17.69 -2.22
C SER A 364 -14.53 16.66 -2.15
N TYR A 365 -13.89 16.40 -3.29
CA TYR A 365 -12.84 15.39 -3.44
C TYR A 365 -11.49 15.96 -3.93
N GLY A 366 -11.43 17.24 -4.28
CA GLY A 366 -10.25 17.83 -4.92
C GLY A 366 -10.08 17.23 -6.32
N ASP A 367 -8.86 16.87 -6.66
CA ASP A 367 -8.47 16.11 -7.85
C ASP A 367 -8.74 14.59 -7.71
N GLY A 368 -9.20 14.13 -6.53
CA GLY A 368 -9.61 12.74 -6.30
C GLY A 368 -8.88 12.04 -5.17
N LEU A 369 -9.04 10.72 -5.10
CA LEU A 369 -8.34 9.86 -4.17
C LEU A 369 -6.89 9.65 -4.62
N VAL A 370 -5.93 10.04 -3.79
CA VAL A 370 -4.50 9.89 -4.08
C VAL A 370 -4.12 8.43 -4.34
N HIS A 371 -3.32 8.21 -5.38
CA HIS A 371 -2.71 6.92 -5.69
C HIS A 371 -1.18 7.05 -5.74
N SER A 372 -0.53 6.05 -5.15
CA SER A 372 0.91 5.82 -5.26
C SER A 372 1.27 5.39 -6.69
N PRO A 373 2.55 5.50 -7.11
CA PRO A 373 2.96 5.12 -8.46
C PRO A 373 2.54 3.69 -8.80
N THR A 374 1.80 3.51 -9.89
CA THR A 374 1.36 2.17 -10.32
C THR A 374 2.19 1.63 -11.48
N SER A 375 2.96 2.47 -12.16
CA SER A 375 3.88 2.05 -13.23
C SER A 375 5.19 2.84 -13.16
N TYR A 376 6.23 2.31 -13.82
CA TYR A 376 7.48 3.03 -14.08
C TYR A 376 7.33 4.16 -15.11
N PHE A 377 6.15 4.30 -15.73
CA PHE A 377 5.90 5.24 -16.80
C PHE A 377 4.83 6.26 -16.42
N THR A 378 5.04 7.51 -16.85
CA THR A 378 4.20 8.65 -16.47
C THR A 378 2.84 8.65 -17.18
N ASP A 379 2.75 8.06 -18.36
CA ASP A 379 1.54 8.00 -19.19
C ASP A 379 0.75 6.69 -19.06
N ILE A 380 0.95 5.96 -17.97
CA ILE A 380 0.16 4.78 -17.59
C ILE A 380 -0.47 5.03 -16.22
N THR A 381 -1.77 4.79 -16.13
CA THR A 381 -2.59 4.96 -14.92
C THR A 381 -3.04 3.62 -14.35
N TYR A 382 -3.50 3.63 -13.10
CA TYR A 382 -4.05 2.46 -12.42
C TYR A 382 -5.27 1.83 -13.14
N SER A 383 -5.92 2.58 -14.03
CA SER A 383 -7.14 2.17 -14.73
C SER A 383 -6.88 1.58 -16.11
N ASP A 384 -5.63 1.62 -16.58
CA ASP A 384 -5.27 1.14 -17.90
C ASP A 384 -5.32 -0.38 -17.97
N TRP A 385 -6.08 -0.90 -18.94
CA TRP A 385 -6.30 -2.34 -19.13
C TRP A 385 -5.01 -3.13 -19.45
N TYR A 386 -3.94 -2.41 -19.81
CA TYR A 386 -2.63 -2.98 -20.13
C TYR A 386 -1.60 -2.85 -19.00
N LEU A 387 -1.95 -2.22 -17.86
CA LEU A 387 -1.03 -1.90 -16.77
C LEU A 387 -0.21 -3.11 -16.32
N ASP A 388 -0.88 -4.19 -15.90
CA ASP A 388 -0.23 -5.36 -15.32
C ASP A 388 0.76 -6.00 -16.32
N PHE A 389 0.40 -6.06 -17.60
CA PHE A 389 1.26 -6.63 -18.64
C PHE A 389 2.49 -5.76 -18.93
N VAL A 390 2.35 -4.44 -18.84
CA VAL A 390 3.47 -3.52 -19.05
C VAL A 390 4.44 -3.60 -17.88
N ASN A 391 3.92 -3.63 -16.64
CA ASN A 391 4.75 -3.79 -15.45
C ASN A 391 5.48 -5.13 -15.45
N ASP A 392 4.78 -6.23 -15.78
CA ASP A 392 5.36 -7.56 -15.90
C ASP A 392 6.59 -7.61 -16.82
N LEU A 393 6.47 -7.01 -18.00
CA LEU A 393 7.57 -6.95 -18.97
C LEU A 393 8.68 -5.99 -18.56
N SER A 394 8.36 -4.95 -17.78
CA SER A 394 9.32 -3.95 -17.32
C SER A 394 10.15 -4.49 -16.16
N GLU A 395 9.53 -5.21 -15.23
CA GLU A 395 10.21 -5.93 -14.14
C GLU A 395 11.20 -6.97 -14.68
N LYS A 396 10.88 -7.60 -15.82
CA LYS A 396 11.78 -8.52 -16.55
C LYS A 396 12.85 -7.81 -17.39
N GLU A 397 12.86 -6.47 -17.42
CA GLU A 397 13.73 -5.62 -18.26
C GLU A 397 13.58 -5.87 -19.78
N TRP A 398 12.48 -6.48 -20.21
CA TRP A 398 12.27 -6.82 -21.62
C TRP A 398 11.72 -5.63 -22.39
N ILE A 399 10.83 -4.85 -21.76
CA ILE A 399 10.34 -3.58 -22.28
C ILE A 399 10.87 -2.42 -21.44
N THR A 400 11.10 -1.28 -22.10
CA THR A 400 11.53 -0.04 -21.45
C THR A 400 10.71 1.12 -22.00
N GLY A 401 10.67 2.22 -21.27
CA GLY A 401 10.07 3.46 -21.73
C GLY A 401 10.95 4.22 -22.72
N TYR A 402 10.51 5.43 -23.02
CA TYR A 402 11.26 6.44 -23.76
C TYR A 402 12.09 7.30 -22.79
N PRO A 403 13.05 8.11 -23.29
CA PRO A 403 13.87 8.96 -22.43
C PRO A 403 13.14 10.07 -21.66
N ASP A 404 11.85 10.26 -21.92
CA ASP A 404 10.95 11.19 -21.23
C ASP A 404 10.01 10.46 -20.24
N ASP A 405 10.41 9.25 -19.83
CA ASP A 405 9.69 8.36 -18.90
C ASP A 405 8.28 7.95 -19.34
N THR A 406 7.93 8.19 -20.61
CA THR A 406 6.67 7.71 -21.20
C THR A 406 6.80 6.29 -21.74
N PHE A 407 5.71 5.56 -21.76
CA PHE A 407 5.56 4.27 -22.44
C PHE A 407 5.02 4.42 -23.86
N ARG A 408 4.14 5.40 -24.10
CA ARG A 408 3.41 5.65 -25.35
C ARG A 408 2.56 4.46 -25.79
N PRO A 409 1.55 4.08 -24.98
CA PRO A 409 0.75 2.85 -25.17
C PRO A 409 0.07 2.78 -26.54
N GLU A 410 -0.44 3.91 -27.02
CA GLU A 410 -1.17 4.02 -28.29
C GLU A 410 -0.27 4.16 -29.53
N LYS A 411 1.06 4.26 -29.34
CA LYS A 411 1.99 4.34 -30.47
C LYS A 411 2.02 3.00 -31.19
N GLU A 412 1.82 3.04 -32.51
CA GLU A 412 2.07 1.88 -33.36
C GLU A 412 3.53 1.40 -33.22
N ILE A 413 3.69 0.11 -32.98
CA ILE A 413 5.00 -0.49 -32.76
C ILE A 413 5.66 -0.87 -34.09
N THR A 414 6.95 -0.60 -34.23
CA THR A 414 7.69 -0.93 -35.46
C THR A 414 8.10 -2.40 -35.51
N ARG A 415 8.33 -2.92 -36.71
CA ARG A 415 8.78 -4.31 -36.89
C ARG A 415 10.08 -4.62 -36.15
N GLN A 416 11.06 -3.70 -36.17
CA GLN A 416 12.31 -3.87 -35.43
C GLN A 416 12.09 -3.85 -33.92
N GLU A 417 11.15 -3.04 -33.43
CA GLU A 417 10.85 -2.93 -32.01
C GLU A 417 10.24 -4.23 -31.48
N VAL A 418 9.24 -4.81 -32.16
CA VAL A 418 8.69 -6.12 -31.80
C VAL A 418 9.76 -7.19 -31.71
N VAL A 419 10.63 -7.29 -32.72
CA VAL A 419 11.67 -8.33 -32.76
C VAL A 419 12.73 -8.11 -31.68
N THR A 420 13.01 -6.85 -31.33
CA THR A 420 13.91 -6.54 -30.20
C THR A 420 13.31 -7.03 -28.88
N LEU A 421 12.01 -6.80 -28.65
CA LEU A 421 11.33 -7.21 -27.42
C LEU A 421 11.20 -8.74 -27.32
N VAL A 422 10.79 -9.41 -28.40
CA VAL A 422 10.76 -10.88 -28.47
C VAL A 422 12.17 -11.46 -28.32
N GLY A 423 13.17 -10.89 -28.98
CA GLY A 423 14.55 -11.35 -28.91
C GLY A 423 15.14 -11.27 -27.51
N ARG A 424 14.81 -10.23 -26.73
CA ARG A 424 15.17 -10.14 -25.30
C ARG A 424 14.52 -11.25 -24.48
N SER A 425 13.22 -11.49 -24.68
CA SER A 425 12.48 -12.53 -23.95
C SER A 425 12.99 -13.95 -24.20
N LEU A 426 13.65 -14.17 -25.34
CA LEU A 426 14.24 -15.45 -25.75
C LEU A 426 15.76 -15.52 -25.55
N ASP A 427 16.40 -14.48 -24.99
CA ASP A 427 17.86 -14.39 -24.83
C ASP A 427 18.63 -14.57 -26.17
N LEU A 428 18.12 -13.99 -27.26
CA LEU A 428 18.79 -14.00 -28.56
C LEU A 428 20.01 -13.07 -28.58
N ASP A 429 20.98 -13.32 -29.48
CA ASP A 429 22.17 -12.46 -29.64
C ASP A 429 21.82 -11.09 -30.22
N GLY A 430 21.64 -10.11 -29.33
CA GLY A 430 21.39 -8.70 -29.67
C GLY A 430 22.60 -7.92 -30.21
N LYS A 431 23.79 -8.54 -30.36
CA LYS A 431 24.98 -7.83 -30.85
C LYS A 431 24.76 -7.30 -32.25
N LYS A 432 24.81 -5.97 -32.40
CA LYS A 432 24.51 -5.26 -33.65
C LYS A 432 25.31 -5.78 -34.86
N ARG A 433 24.55 -6.17 -35.90
CA ARG A 433 24.99 -6.70 -37.19
C ARG A 433 23.82 -6.57 -38.17
N GLY A 434 24.07 -6.53 -39.47
CA GLY A 434 23.00 -6.41 -40.47
C GLY A 434 23.44 -7.15 -41.72
N ALA A 435 23.42 -8.47 -41.63
CA ALA A 435 23.97 -9.36 -42.65
C ALA A 435 22.89 -9.89 -43.59
N ASN A 436 21.63 -9.99 -43.12
CA ASN A 436 20.66 -10.82 -43.80
C ASN A 436 19.65 -10.05 -44.68
N PHE A 437 19.38 -8.77 -44.38
CA PHE A 437 18.45 -7.93 -45.14
C PHE A 437 19.10 -6.69 -45.73
N GLU A 438 18.64 -6.25 -46.90
CA GLU A 438 19.24 -5.12 -47.63
C GLU A 438 19.17 -3.78 -46.88
N ASP A 439 18.13 -3.58 -46.07
CA ASP A 439 17.80 -2.36 -45.36
C ASP A 439 18.03 -2.44 -43.83
N VAL A 440 18.64 -3.53 -43.35
CA VAL A 440 19.07 -3.67 -41.95
C VAL A 440 20.57 -3.45 -41.89
N HIS A 441 20.99 -2.50 -41.06
CA HIS A 441 22.38 -2.15 -40.90
C HIS A 441 22.79 -2.23 -39.43
N ALA A 442 24.09 -2.39 -39.16
CA ALA A 442 24.61 -2.47 -37.80
C ALA A 442 24.35 -1.22 -36.92
N TRP A 443 23.92 -0.09 -37.51
CA TRP A 443 23.53 1.09 -36.75
C TRP A 443 22.09 1.00 -36.22
N ASN A 444 21.21 0.19 -36.86
CA ASN A 444 19.89 -0.10 -36.34
C ASN A 444 20.01 -0.76 -34.96
N TYR A 445 19.28 -0.27 -33.96
CA TYR A 445 19.42 -0.73 -32.58
C TYR A 445 19.06 -2.21 -32.40
N GLY A 446 18.09 -2.72 -33.15
CA GLY A 446 17.61 -4.10 -33.08
C GLY A 446 18.27 -5.04 -34.09
N SER A 447 19.31 -4.58 -34.79
CA SER A 447 19.91 -5.30 -35.93
C SER A 447 20.43 -6.69 -35.60
N GLY A 448 21.04 -6.86 -34.41
CA GLY A 448 21.46 -8.18 -33.93
C GLY A 448 20.29 -9.13 -33.67
N PHE A 449 19.23 -8.63 -33.03
CA PHE A 449 18.02 -9.42 -32.77
C PHE A 449 17.29 -9.79 -34.06
N ILE A 450 17.27 -8.90 -35.05
CA ILE A 450 16.69 -9.19 -36.37
C ILE A 450 17.42 -10.34 -37.05
N ASP A 451 18.75 -10.26 -37.16
CA ASP A 451 19.56 -11.32 -37.76
C ASP A 451 19.39 -12.64 -36.97
N SER A 452 19.41 -12.60 -35.63
CA SER A 452 19.19 -13.80 -34.79
C SER A 452 17.80 -14.42 -35.00
N ALA A 453 16.75 -13.61 -35.05
CA ALA A 453 15.39 -14.10 -35.19
C ALA A 453 15.16 -14.73 -36.57
N GLU A 454 15.85 -14.27 -37.61
CA GLU A 454 15.81 -14.93 -38.92
C GLU A 454 16.62 -16.22 -38.93
N ASP A 455 17.82 -16.24 -38.32
CA ASP A 455 18.66 -17.44 -38.22
C ASP A 455 17.92 -18.59 -37.51
N GLU A 456 17.11 -18.27 -36.50
CA GLU A 456 16.24 -19.19 -35.75
C GLU A 456 14.89 -19.48 -36.44
N GLY A 457 14.61 -18.84 -37.59
CA GLY A 457 13.37 -19.04 -38.36
C GLY A 457 12.11 -18.45 -37.72
N ILE A 458 12.26 -17.56 -36.73
CA ILE A 458 11.16 -16.87 -36.03
C ILE A 458 10.46 -15.89 -36.99
N LEU A 459 11.22 -15.23 -37.85
CA LEU A 459 10.70 -14.27 -38.83
C LEU A 459 11.32 -14.47 -40.21
N THR A 460 10.70 -13.81 -41.19
CA THR A 460 11.26 -13.67 -42.54
C THR A 460 11.10 -12.22 -43.01
N GLY A 461 11.97 -11.79 -43.92
CA GLY A 461 11.82 -10.53 -44.64
C GLY A 461 10.75 -10.58 -45.73
N TYR A 462 10.63 -9.48 -46.45
CA TYR A 462 9.75 -9.31 -47.59
C TYR A 462 10.37 -9.92 -48.87
N PRO A 463 9.56 -10.25 -49.89
CA PRO A 463 10.06 -10.84 -51.14
C PRO A 463 11.07 -9.98 -51.92
N ASP A 464 11.16 -8.68 -51.60
CA ASP A 464 12.12 -7.74 -52.17
C ASP A 464 13.49 -7.75 -51.45
N GLY A 465 13.69 -8.62 -50.45
CA GLY A 465 14.93 -8.72 -49.68
C GLY A 465 15.04 -7.74 -48.51
N THR A 466 13.98 -6.97 -48.24
CA THR A 466 13.95 -5.99 -47.15
C THR A 466 13.29 -6.57 -45.88
N PHE A 467 13.60 -5.98 -44.73
CA PHE A 467 12.94 -6.22 -43.45
C PHE A 467 11.97 -5.09 -43.08
N ARG A 468 12.25 -3.85 -43.52
CA ARG A 468 11.49 -2.63 -43.23
C ARG A 468 11.44 -2.31 -41.73
N PRO A 469 12.62 -2.08 -41.10
CA PRO A 469 12.73 -2.01 -39.65
C PRO A 469 11.88 -0.92 -38.98
N ASN A 470 11.64 0.19 -39.69
CA ASN A 470 10.94 1.36 -39.14
C ASN A 470 9.46 1.42 -39.53
N GLU A 471 8.95 0.47 -40.31
CA GLU A 471 7.52 0.40 -40.63
C GLU A 471 6.76 -0.22 -39.44
N SER A 472 5.54 0.30 -39.21
CA SER A 472 4.60 -0.32 -38.26
C SER A 472 4.31 -1.75 -38.67
N ILE A 473 4.32 -2.67 -37.71
CA ILE A 473 4.01 -4.07 -37.95
C ILE A 473 2.51 -4.32 -37.78
N THR A 474 1.96 -5.22 -38.60
CA THR A 474 0.56 -5.60 -38.50
C THR A 474 0.33 -6.61 -37.37
N ARG A 475 -0.90 -6.63 -36.86
CA ARG A 475 -1.30 -7.57 -35.80
C ARG A 475 -1.17 -9.04 -36.23
N GLY A 476 -1.40 -9.35 -37.51
CA GLY A 476 -1.22 -10.70 -38.08
C GLY A 476 0.25 -11.13 -38.15
N ASP A 477 1.16 -10.20 -38.47
CA ASP A 477 2.59 -10.48 -38.47
C ASP A 477 3.12 -10.71 -37.05
N VAL A 478 2.63 -9.96 -36.05
CA VAL A 478 2.95 -10.21 -34.63
C VAL A 478 2.50 -11.60 -34.20
N ALA A 479 1.27 -12.00 -34.54
CA ALA A 479 0.78 -13.34 -34.22
C ALA A 479 1.72 -14.43 -34.79
N LEU A 480 2.17 -14.26 -36.03
CA LEU A 480 3.10 -15.21 -36.65
C LEU A 480 4.45 -15.26 -35.94
N ILE A 481 5.01 -14.10 -35.57
CA ILE A 481 6.28 -14.01 -34.84
C ILE A 481 6.16 -14.72 -33.49
N ILE A 482 5.14 -14.40 -32.69
CA ILE A 482 4.93 -15.00 -31.37
C ILE A 482 4.72 -16.51 -31.48
N TYR A 483 3.89 -16.96 -32.42
CA TYR A 483 3.63 -18.38 -32.67
C TYR A 483 4.92 -19.17 -32.93
N ARG A 484 5.83 -18.63 -33.76
CA ARG A 484 7.10 -19.27 -34.09
C ARG A 484 8.14 -19.14 -32.97
N ALA A 485 8.23 -17.96 -32.36
CA ALA A 485 9.16 -17.63 -31.29
C ALA A 485 9.01 -18.57 -30.08
N PHE A 486 7.77 -18.93 -29.75
CA PHE A 486 7.46 -19.71 -28.54
C PHE A 486 6.96 -21.13 -28.83
N ASP A 487 7.15 -21.63 -30.06
CA ASP A 487 6.77 -22.98 -30.50
C ASP A 487 5.35 -23.38 -30.07
N VAL A 488 4.38 -22.51 -30.32
CA VAL A 488 3.01 -22.70 -29.85
C VAL A 488 2.36 -23.87 -30.59
N GLU A 489 1.74 -24.79 -29.84
CA GLU A 489 1.11 -25.97 -30.43
C GLU A 489 0.01 -25.58 -31.43
N LYS A 490 0.07 -26.18 -32.61
CA LYS A 490 -0.95 -26.00 -33.64
C LYS A 490 -2.32 -26.44 -33.13
N SER A 491 -3.31 -25.58 -33.24
CA SER A 491 -4.70 -25.94 -32.97
C SER A 491 -5.71 -25.20 -33.84
N GLU A 492 -6.84 -25.86 -34.10
CA GLU A 492 -8.08 -25.17 -34.49
C GLU A 492 -8.55 -24.37 -33.26
N GLY A 493 -8.58 -23.05 -33.38
CA GLY A 493 -8.95 -22.13 -32.30
C GLY A 493 -10.19 -21.31 -32.64
N GLN A 494 -10.32 -20.12 -32.04
CA GLN A 494 -11.45 -19.23 -32.32
C GLN A 494 -11.38 -18.68 -33.75
N ASP A 495 -12.47 -18.81 -34.50
CA ASP A 495 -12.61 -18.21 -35.82
C ASP A 495 -13.02 -16.74 -35.70
N PHE A 496 -12.18 -15.85 -36.24
CA PHE A 496 -12.49 -14.44 -36.42
C PHE A 496 -13.04 -14.20 -37.83
N LYS A 497 -14.05 -13.34 -37.95
CA LYS A 497 -14.79 -13.14 -39.21
C LYS A 497 -13.93 -12.58 -40.36
N ASP A 498 -12.86 -11.88 -40.00
CA ASP A 498 -11.94 -11.17 -40.89
C ASP A 498 -10.59 -11.89 -41.07
N VAL A 499 -10.42 -13.07 -40.45
CA VAL A 499 -9.26 -13.94 -40.68
C VAL A 499 -9.61 -14.96 -41.75
N ILE A 500 -8.90 -14.92 -42.88
CA ILE A 500 -9.13 -15.81 -44.02
C ILE A 500 -8.16 -16.99 -43.92
N ASP A 501 -8.69 -18.22 -43.82
CA ASP A 501 -7.92 -19.48 -43.64
C ASP A 501 -6.70 -19.64 -44.56
N SER A 502 -6.79 -19.13 -45.79
CA SER A 502 -5.70 -19.22 -46.78
C SER A 502 -4.52 -18.26 -46.55
N ARG A 503 -4.62 -17.34 -45.57
CA ARG A 503 -3.58 -16.35 -45.28
C ARG A 503 -2.50 -16.96 -44.38
N TYR A 504 -1.27 -16.51 -44.59
CA TYR A 504 -0.08 -17.07 -43.96
C TYR A 504 -0.06 -16.95 -42.41
N TYR A 505 -0.81 -15.99 -41.85
CA TYR A 505 -0.93 -15.79 -40.41
C TYR A 505 -2.12 -16.54 -39.76
N SER A 506 -3.00 -17.16 -40.55
CA SER A 506 -4.29 -17.67 -40.05
C SER A 506 -4.14 -18.72 -38.96
N GLU A 507 -3.24 -19.68 -39.16
CA GLU A 507 -2.94 -20.76 -38.21
C GLU A 507 -2.36 -20.23 -36.90
N ALA A 508 -1.50 -19.22 -36.98
CA ALA A 508 -0.89 -18.58 -35.81
C ALA A 508 -1.94 -17.86 -34.97
N ILE A 509 -2.83 -17.09 -35.61
CA ILE A 509 -3.91 -16.37 -34.92
C ILE A 509 -4.85 -17.37 -34.21
N GLN A 510 -5.31 -18.41 -34.90
CA GLN A 510 -6.20 -19.41 -34.32
C GLN A 510 -5.55 -20.13 -33.13
N SER A 511 -4.29 -20.56 -33.26
CA SER A 511 -3.58 -21.28 -32.20
C SER A 511 -3.37 -20.40 -30.96
N LEU A 512 -2.90 -19.17 -31.14
CA LEU A 512 -2.68 -18.22 -30.04
C LEU A 512 -3.98 -17.77 -29.37
N ALA A 513 -5.07 -17.61 -30.12
CA ALA A 513 -6.37 -17.26 -29.56
C ALA A 513 -6.93 -18.39 -28.69
N LYS A 514 -6.70 -19.66 -29.07
CA LYS A 514 -7.11 -20.82 -28.24
C LYS A 514 -6.38 -20.87 -26.90
N GLU A 515 -5.11 -20.50 -26.90
CA GLU A 515 -4.28 -20.42 -25.69
C GLU A 515 -4.51 -19.13 -24.89
N GLU A 516 -5.54 -18.34 -25.24
CA GLU A 516 -5.93 -17.08 -24.57
C GLU A 516 -4.83 -16.00 -24.58
N ILE A 517 -3.81 -16.16 -25.44
CA ILE A 517 -2.72 -15.20 -25.67
C ILE A 517 -3.20 -14.02 -26.53
N LEU A 518 -4.05 -14.28 -27.52
CA LEU A 518 -4.65 -13.26 -28.38
C LEU A 518 -6.14 -13.10 -28.08
N THR A 519 -6.60 -11.84 -28.03
CA THR A 519 -8.01 -11.49 -28.00
C THR A 519 -8.42 -10.71 -29.25
N GLY A 520 -9.66 -10.88 -29.68
CA GLY A 520 -10.26 -10.12 -30.78
C GLY A 520 -10.93 -8.83 -30.29
N TYR A 521 -11.16 -7.90 -31.22
CA TYR A 521 -11.91 -6.67 -30.99
C TYR A 521 -13.43 -6.90 -31.00
N ARG A 522 -14.19 -5.92 -30.48
CA ARG A 522 -15.66 -5.87 -30.51
C ARG A 522 -16.34 -7.12 -29.95
N GLY A 523 -15.90 -7.58 -28.78
CA GLY A 523 -16.45 -8.79 -28.15
C GLY A 523 -15.94 -10.10 -28.78
N GLY A 524 -14.79 -10.06 -29.48
CA GLY A 524 -14.09 -11.23 -29.99
C GLY A 524 -14.48 -11.66 -31.40
N GLU A 525 -15.20 -10.84 -32.18
CA GLU A 525 -15.65 -11.24 -33.53
C GLU A 525 -14.66 -10.92 -34.66
N GLU A 526 -13.80 -9.91 -34.47
CA GLU A 526 -12.83 -9.40 -35.47
C GLU A 526 -11.42 -9.40 -34.86
N PHE A 527 -10.40 -9.77 -35.63
CA PHE A 527 -9.00 -9.72 -35.21
C PHE A 527 -8.21 -8.56 -35.81
N LYS A 528 -8.58 -8.09 -37.00
CA LYS A 528 -7.93 -7.04 -37.79
C LYS A 528 -6.45 -7.35 -38.12
N PRO A 529 -6.16 -8.46 -38.82
CA PRO A 529 -4.79 -8.92 -39.04
C PRO A 529 -3.92 -7.98 -39.89
N GLU A 530 -4.52 -7.11 -40.69
CA GLU A 530 -3.81 -6.17 -41.58
C GLU A 530 -3.60 -4.79 -40.95
N ASP A 531 -4.25 -4.51 -39.82
CA ASP A 531 -4.13 -3.23 -39.14
C ASP A 531 -2.81 -3.22 -38.33
N PRO A 532 -2.15 -2.06 -38.19
CA PRO A 532 -1.06 -1.88 -37.24
C PRO A 532 -1.49 -2.19 -35.82
N ILE A 533 -0.54 -2.64 -35.00
CA ILE A 533 -0.75 -2.93 -33.58
C ILE A 533 -0.08 -1.87 -32.71
N THR A 534 -0.71 -1.51 -31.59
CA THR A 534 -0.13 -0.56 -30.63
C THR A 534 0.87 -1.23 -29.69
N ARG A 535 1.68 -0.42 -29.02
CA ARG A 535 2.66 -0.89 -28.03
C ARG A 535 1.98 -1.57 -26.83
N ALA A 536 0.85 -1.03 -26.36
CA ALA A 536 0.06 -1.64 -25.28
C ALA A 536 -0.46 -3.02 -25.67
N GLU A 537 -1.09 -3.12 -26.86
CA GLU A 537 -1.60 -4.39 -27.37
C GLU A 537 -0.48 -5.42 -27.52
N PHE A 538 0.65 -5.05 -28.10
CA PHE A 538 1.80 -5.96 -28.20
C PHE A 538 2.28 -6.45 -26.83
N SER A 539 2.32 -5.57 -25.83
CA SER A 539 2.78 -5.90 -24.48
C SER A 539 1.87 -6.93 -23.81
N THR A 540 0.56 -6.81 -24.00
CA THR A 540 -0.39 -7.81 -23.48
C THR A 540 -0.18 -9.18 -24.11
N ILE A 541 0.12 -9.23 -25.41
CA ILE A 541 0.37 -10.49 -26.13
C ILE A 541 1.66 -11.14 -25.63
N LEU A 542 2.75 -10.37 -25.54
CA LEU A 542 4.03 -10.91 -25.12
C LEU A 542 3.99 -11.36 -23.65
N SER A 543 3.41 -10.56 -22.76
CA SER A 543 3.27 -10.91 -21.34
C SER A 543 2.40 -12.15 -21.14
N LYS A 544 1.22 -12.26 -21.79
CA LYS A 544 0.43 -13.51 -21.77
C LYS A 544 1.16 -14.71 -22.36
N THR A 545 2.04 -14.49 -23.33
CA THR A 545 2.82 -15.59 -23.92
C THR A 545 3.80 -16.17 -22.92
N VAL A 546 4.54 -15.31 -22.21
CA VAL A 546 5.64 -15.70 -21.31
C VAL A 546 5.17 -16.00 -19.89
N ASP A 547 4.00 -15.50 -19.50
CA ASP A 547 3.40 -15.71 -18.19
C ASP A 547 1.96 -16.27 -18.33
N PRO A 548 1.78 -17.59 -18.15
CA PRO A 548 0.47 -18.21 -18.19
C PRO A 548 -0.49 -17.78 -17.07
N GLU A 549 -0.02 -17.17 -15.97
CA GLU A 549 -0.90 -16.71 -14.88
C GLU A 549 -1.73 -15.48 -15.28
N LEU A 550 -1.31 -14.77 -16.32
CA LEU A 550 -1.96 -13.55 -16.85
C LEU A 550 -2.99 -13.83 -17.97
N ARG A 551 -3.29 -15.10 -18.26
CA ARG A 551 -4.17 -15.51 -19.36
C ARG A 551 -5.65 -15.38 -19.02
#